data_AF-A0A1Q8SWF1-F1
#
_entry.id   AF-A0A1Q8SWF1-F1
#
_cell.length_a   1.000
_cell.length_b   1.000
_cell.length_c   1.000
_cell.angle_alpha   90.00
_cell.angle_beta   90.00
_cell.angle_gamma   90.00
#
_symmetry.space_group_name_H-M   'P 1'
#
loop_
_entity.id
_entity.type
_entity.pdbx_description
1 polymer ?
#
loop_
_entity_poly.entity_id
_entity_poly.type
_entity_poly.pdbx_seq_one_letter_code
_entity_poly.pdbx_strand_id
1 'polypeptide(L)' 'MHHRLDCPRCGSQQATSSNSELAWDEVCCAACGEFLETRQSLEERNAPLLIETCLKSQALARDMGLRV' A
#
# COMPACT_ATOMS: atom_id res chain seq x y z
N MET A 1 0.87 -10.60 2.87
CA MET A 1 1.54 -9.76 3.88
C MET A 1 0.50 -8.80 4.41
N HIS A 2 0.14 -8.86 5.70
CA HIS A 2 -0.84 -7.93 6.28
C HIS A 2 -0.08 -6.70 6.79
N HIS A 3 -0.11 -5.62 6.02
CA HIS A 3 0.45 -4.35 6.46
C HIS A 3 -0.42 -3.80 7.60
N ARG A 4 0.18 -3.65 8.79
CA ARG A 4 -0.50 -3.10 9.96
C ARG A 4 -0.71 -1.60 9.73
N LEU A 5 -1.96 -1.16 9.77
CA LEU A 5 -2.32 0.24 9.74
C LEU A 5 -2.49 0.73 11.17
N ASP A 6 -1.49 1.47 11.67
CA ASP A 6 -1.54 2.06 13.00
C ASP A 6 -2.43 3.31 12.98
N CYS A 7 -3.49 3.32 13.78
CA CYS A 7 -4.36 4.47 13.92
C CYS A 7 -3.67 5.57 14.73
N PRO A 8 -3.49 6.79 14.18
CA PRO A 8 -2.81 7.88 14.89
C PRO A 8 -3.62 8.40 16.09
N ARG A 9 -4.94 8.15 16.11
CA ARG A 9 -5.83 8.63 17.17
C ARG A 9 -5.85 7.70 18.39
N CYS A 10 -5.97 6.40 18.19
CA CYS A 10 -6.18 5.43 19.28
C CYS A 10 -5.08 4.37 19.41
N GLY A 11 -4.12 4.32 18.49
CA GLY A 11 -3.05 3.32 18.47
C GLY A 11 -3.51 1.90 18.08
N SER A 12 -4.79 1.71 17.75
CA SER A 12 -5.29 0.42 17.25
C SER A 12 -4.71 0.12 15.88
N GLN A 13 -4.56 -1.17 15.60
CA GLN A 13 -4.00 -1.69 14.33
C GLN A 13 -5.06 -2.36 13.46
N GLN A 14 -6.32 -2.25 13.89
CA GLN A 14 -7.45 -2.82 13.20
C GLN A 14 -8.05 -1.74 12.29
N ALA A 15 -8.12 -2.06 11.01
CA ALA A 15 -8.73 -1.24 9.99
C ALA A 15 -9.90 -2.00 9.36
N THR A 16 -10.92 -1.26 8.95
CA THR A 16 -12.11 -1.75 8.25
C THR A 16 -12.29 -0.91 7.00
N SER A 17 -12.53 -1.55 5.86
CA SER A 17 -13.02 -0.88 4.65
C SER A 17 -14.49 -1.24 4.43
N SER A 18 -15.21 -0.40 3.70
CA SER A 18 -16.48 -0.81 3.08
C SER A 18 -16.25 -2.05 2.20
N ASN A 19 -17.29 -2.86 2.07
CA ASN A 19 -17.26 -4.10 1.27
C ASN A 19 -17.45 -3.84 -0.24
N SER A 20 -17.51 -2.58 -0.64
CA SER A 20 -17.32 -2.20 -2.03
C SER A 20 -15.83 -2.37 -2.38
N GLU A 21 -15.54 -2.77 -3.60
CA GLU A 21 -14.17 -2.87 -4.12
C GLU A 21 -13.81 -1.60 -4.90
N LEU A 22 -14.33 -0.44 -4.50
CA LEU A 22 -14.06 0.83 -5.17
C LEU A 22 -12.75 1.41 -4.66
N ALA A 23 -11.96 1.96 -5.59
CA ALA A 23 -10.69 2.62 -5.30
C ALA A 23 -10.78 3.71 -4.22
N TRP A 24 -11.94 4.39 -4.15
CA TRP A 24 -12.23 5.50 -3.24
C TRP A 24 -12.87 5.07 -1.93
N ASP A 25 -12.98 3.77 -1.67
CA ASP A 25 -13.51 3.29 -0.40
C ASP A 25 -12.62 3.72 0.76
N GLU A 26 -13.27 4.25 1.79
CA GLU A 26 -12.60 4.72 2.99
C GLU A 26 -12.12 3.53 3.82
N VAL A 27 -10.85 3.56 4.20
CA VAL A 27 -10.27 2.66 5.19
C VAL A 27 -10.25 3.42 6.52
N CYS A 28 -11.08 2.98 7.45
CA CYS A 28 -11.22 3.59 8.75
C CYS A 28 -10.70 2.67 9.86
N CYS A 29 -10.30 3.26 10.98
CA CYS A 29 -9.94 2.51 12.17
C CYS A 29 -11.17 1.82 12.75
N ALA A 30 -11.09 0.50 12.95
CA ALA A 30 -12.19 -0.29 13.50
C ALA A 30 -12.56 0.11 14.94
N ALA A 31 -11.60 0.67 15.69
CA ALA A 31 -11.77 0.97 17.11
C ALA A 31 -12.37 2.36 17.37
N CYS A 32 -12.05 3.36 16.54
CA CYS A 32 -12.47 4.75 16.77
C CYS A 32 -13.16 5.41 15.58
N GLY A 33 -13.29 4.71 14.45
CA GLY A 33 -13.90 5.21 13.22
C GLY A 33 -13.05 6.25 12.50
N GLU A 34 -11.81 6.50 12.94
CA GLU A 34 -10.97 7.52 12.30
C GLU A 34 -10.60 7.12 10.88
N PHE A 35 -10.76 8.04 9.94
CA PHE A 35 -10.29 7.88 8.58
C PHE A 35 -8.76 7.72 8.57
N LEU A 36 -8.27 6.68 7.89
CA LEU A 36 -6.83 6.40 7.77
C LEU A 36 -6.34 6.73 6.36
N GLU A 37 -6.94 6.12 5.34
CA GLU A 37 -6.61 6.35 3.93
C GLU A 37 -7.71 5.77 3.02
N THR A 38 -7.53 5.88 1.70
CA THR A 38 -8.40 5.20 0.72
C THR A 38 -7.86 3.81 0.39
N ARG A 39 -8.74 2.93 -0.09
CA ARG A 39 -8.38 1.57 -0.50
C ARG A 39 -7.31 1.56 -1.59
N GLN A 40 -7.42 2.42 -2.60
CA GLN A 40 -6.39 2.54 -3.64
C GLN A 40 -5.03 2.97 -3.07
N SER A 41 -5.00 3.96 -2.18
CA SER A 41 -3.76 4.39 -1.51
C SER A 41 -3.11 3.24 -0.74
N LEU A 42 -3.93 2.43 -0.06
CA LEU A 42 -3.47 1.26 0.66
C LEU A 42 -2.91 0.19 -0.29
N GLU A 43 -3.58 -0.07 -1.41
CA GLU A 43 -3.13 -1.00 -2.44
C GLU A 43 -1.83 -0.51 -3.11
N GLU A 44 -1.69 0.79 -3.36
CA GLU A 44 -0.48 1.41 -3.92
C GLU A 44 0.71 1.37 -2.94
N ARG A 45 0.47 1.55 -1.63
CA ARG A 45 1.50 1.29 -0.60
C ARG A 45 2.01 -0.15 -0.63
N ASN A 46 1.16 -1.08 -1.07
CA ASN A 46 1.46 -2.50 -1.15
C ASN A 46 1.95 -2.92 -2.55
N ALA A 47 1.85 -2.05 -3.55
CA ALA A 47 2.40 -2.29 -4.87
C ALA A 47 3.92 -2.46 -4.73
N PRO A 48 4.55 -3.37 -5.52
CA PRO A 48 5.97 -3.65 -5.41
C PRO A 48 6.74 -2.34 -5.45
N LEU A 49 7.38 -2.05 -4.30
CA LEU A 49 8.08 -0.80 -4.03
C LEU A 49 8.88 -0.42 -5.27
N LEU A 50 8.86 0.85 -5.66
CA LEU A 50 9.62 1.39 -6.80
C LEU A 50 11.05 0.84 -6.86
N ILE A 51 11.64 0.48 -5.72
CA ILE A 51 12.92 -0.23 -5.57
C ILE A 51 12.92 -1.60 -6.27
N GLU A 52 11.95 -2.47 -6.03
CA GLU A 52 11.86 -3.78 -6.69
C GLU A 52 11.69 -3.63 -8.20
N THR A 53 10.84 -2.69 -8.62
CA THR A 53 10.66 -2.34 -10.03
C THR A 53 11.95 -1.80 -10.65
N CYS A 54 12.69 -0.98 -9.91
CA CYS A 54 14.00 -0.45 -10.31
C CYS A 54 15.08 -1.54 -10.39
N LEU A 55 15.11 -2.48 -9.45
CA LEU A 55 16.03 -3.62 -9.48
C LEU A 55 15.75 -4.53 -10.68
N LYS A 56 14.47 -4.78 -10.98
CA LYS A 56 14.04 -5.55 -12.16
C LYS A 56 14.40 -4.84 -13.46
N SER A 57 14.17 -3.54 -13.57
CA SER A 57 14.53 -2.78 -14.78
C SER A 57 16.05 -2.71 -14.97
N GLN A 58 16.83 -2.58 -13.89
CA GLN A 58 18.28 -2.59 -13.94
C GLN A 58 18.83 -3.96 -14.37
N ALA A 59 18.22 -5.06 -13.91
CA ALA A 59 18.57 -6.41 -14.35
C ALA A 59 18.30 -6.62 -15.85
N LEU A 60 17.14 -6.18 -16.34
CA LEU A 60 16.80 -6.25 -17.77
C LEU A 60 17.75 -5.40 -18.63
N ALA A 61 18.07 -4.19 -18.19
CA ALA A 61 19.00 -3.32 -18.91
C ALA A 61 20.40 -3.96 -19.03
N ARG A 62 20.89 -4.61 -17.96
CA ARG A 62 22.15 -5.36 -17.99
C ARG A 62 22.12 -6.54 -18.96
N ASP A 63 21.02 -7.29 -19.00
CA ASP A 63 20.84 -8.42 -19.94
C ASP A 63 20.86 -7.95 -21.40
N MET A 64 20.31 -6.76 -21.67
CA MET A 64 20.36 -6.10 -22.98
C MET A 64 21.72 -5.45 -23.30
N GLY A 65 22.72 -5.57 -22.43
CA GLY A 65 24.05 -4.98 -22.61
C GLY A 65 24.13 -3.47 -22.38
N LEU A 66 23.06 -2.87 -21.84
CA LEU A 66 23.06 -1.45 -21.44
C LEU A 66 23.80 -1.31 -20.11
N ARG A 67 24.73 -0.35 -20.06
CA ARG A 67 25.39 0.03 -18.80
C ARG A 67 24.47 1.00 -18.05
N VAL A 68 24.06 0.58 -16.86
CA VAL A 68 23.25 1.34 -15.88
C VAL A 68 24.03 1.51 -14.61
#